data_AF-A0A3S4DHD7-F1
#
_entry.id   AF-A0A3S4DHD7-F1
#
_cell.length_a   1.000
_cell.length_b   1.000
_cell.length_c   1.000
_cell.angle_alpha   90.00
_cell.angle_beta   90.00
_cell.angle_gamma   90.00
#
_symmetry.space_group_name_H-M   'P 1'
#
loop_
_entity.id
_entity.type
_entity.pdbx_description
1 polymer ?
#
loop_
_entity_poly.entity_id
_entity_poly.type
_entity_poly.pdbx_seq_one_letter_code
_entity_poly.pdbx_strand_id
1 'polypeptide(L)'
;MIRALDGDMQARLLPRHQVKGDSAENRRIGEEELTRCKEMGIEAGKLLRLDDMARNDNVIFAATGITKGDLLEGISRKGNMATTETLLIRGKSRTIRRIRSTHYLDRKDPALHPFLL
;
A
#
# COMPACT_ATOMS: atom_id res chain seq x y z
N MET A 1 3.30 7.19 2.82
CA MET A 1 4.78 7.23 2.98
C MET A 1 5.32 8.61 2.65
N ILE A 2 5.14 9.11 1.41
CA ILE A 2 5.76 10.36 0.92
C ILE A 2 5.57 11.55 1.87
N ARG A 3 4.32 11.89 2.23
CA ARG A 3 4.04 12.95 3.21
C ARG A 3 4.75 12.77 4.55
N ALA A 4 4.80 11.54 5.04
CA ALA A 4 5.42 11.24 6.33
C ALA A 4 6.97 11.34 6.28
N LEU A 5 7.55 11.38 5.08
CA LEU A 5 8.97 11.54 4.82
C LEU A 5 9.31 12.95 4.28
N ASP A 6 8.35 13.89 4.31
CA ASP A 6 8.53 15.26 3.82
C ASP A 6 8.88 15.33 2.32
N GLY A 7 8.40 14.36 1.53
CA GLY A 7 8.58 14.34 0.08
C GLY A 7 7.40 14.97 -0.68
N ASP A 8 7.52 15.04 -2.00
CA ASP A 8 6.47 15.54 -2.91
C ASP A 8 5.90 14.42 -3.79
N MET A 9 4.61 14.49 -4.07
CA MET A 9 3.91 13.58 -4.97
C MET A 9 2.75 14.28 -5.65
N GLN A 10 2.61 14.03 -6.95
CA GLN A 10 1.46 14.44 -7.73
C GLN A 10 0.83 13.20 -8.38
N ALA A 11 -0.47 13.25 -8.62
CA ALA A 11 -1.20 12.18 -9.28
C ALA A 11 -2.28 12.71 -10.22
N ARG A 12 -2.78 11.82 -11.07
CA ARG A 12 -3.94 12.05 -11.94
C ARG A 12 -4.70 10.75 -12.07
N LEU A 13 -6.01 10.79 -11.89
CA LEU A 13 -6.88 9.64 -12.14
C LEU A 13 -7.11 9.53 -13.66
N LEU A 14 -6.80 8.37 -14.23
CA LEU A 14 -7.00 8.05 -15.64
C LEU A 14 -7.94 6.86 -15.74
N PRO A 15 -9.07 6.96 -16.48
CA PRO A 15 -9.97 5.84 -16.66
C PRO A 15 -9.34 4.76 -17.54
N ARG A 16 -9.74 3.51 -17.31
CA ARG A 16 -9.11 2.31 -17.88
C ARG A 16 -8.92 2.36 -19.39
N HIS A 17 -9.93 2.76 -20.15
CA HIS A 17 -9.86 2.82 -21.62
C HIS A 17 -8.78 3.77 -22.15
N GLN A 18 -8.37 4.78 -21.36
CA GLN A 18 -7.28 5.68 -21.75
C GLN A 18 -5.89 5.07 -21.57
N VAL A 19 -5.76 4.06 -20.70
CA VAL A 19 -4.45 3.49 -20.32
C VAL A 19 -4.27 2.02 -20.70
N LYS A 20 -5.36 1.31 -21.03
CA LYS A 20 -5.36 -0.09 -21.45
C LYS A 20 -5.91 -0.31 -22.87
N GLY A 21 -6.14 0.77 -23.62
CA GLY A 21 -6.72 0.73 -24.96
C GLY A 21 -8.24 0.64 -24.96
N ASP A 22 -8.83 1.02 -26.09
CA ASP A 22 -10.25 1.35 -26.22
C ASP A 22 -11.14 0.18 -26.66
N SER A 23 -11.01 -0.96 -25.98
CA SER A 23 -11.94 -2.09 -26.18
C SER A 23 -13.30 -1.79 -25.55
N ALA A 24 -14.36 -2.47 -26.01
CA ALA A 24 -15.70 -2.35 -25.42
C ALA A 24 -15.71 -2.62 -23.90
N GLU A 25 -14.94 -3.63 -23.46
CA GLU A 25 -14.80 -3.96 -22.05
C GLU A 25 -14.10 -2.83 -21.26
N ASN A 26 -12.97 -2.31 -21.76
CA ASN A 26 -12.25 -1.26 -21.07
C ASN A 26 -13.03 0.06 -21.05
N ARG A 27 -13.81 0.36 -22.10
CA ARG A 27 -14.70 1.52 -22.15
C ARG A 27 -15.77 1.41 -21.08
N ARG A 28 -16.46 0.26 -21.00
CA ARG A 28 -17.45 0.00 -19.94
C ARG A 28 -16.87 0.21 -18.54
N ILE A 29 -15.72 -0.40 -18.23
CA ILE A 29 -15.06 -0.25 -16.92
C ILE A 29 -14.66 1.21 -16.67
N GLY A 30 -14.12 1.90 -17.69
CA GLY A 30 -13.75 3.30 -17.54
C GLY A 30 -14.94 4.24 -17.33
N GLU A 31 -16.09 3.96 -17.93
CA GLU A 31 -17.34 4.70 -17.68
C GLU A 31 -17.84 4.48 -16.25
N GLU A 32 -17.75 3.26 -15.73
CA GLU A 32 -18.04 2.92 -14.33
C GLU A 32 -17.09 3.69 -13.37
N GLU A 33 -15.79 3.73 -13.67
CA GLU A 33 -14.79 4.49 -12.91
C GLU A 33 -15.10 6.00 -12.91
N LEU A 34 -15.46 6.58 -14.06
CA LEU A 34 -15.82 7.99 -14.20
C LEU A 34 -17.10 8.34 -13.44
N THR A 35 -18.09 7.45 -13.47
CA THR A 35 -19.34 7.61 -12.73
C THR A 35 -19.07 7.63 -11.23
N ARG A 36 -18.29 6.67 -10.73
CA ARG A 36 -17.86 6.62 -9.32
C ARG A 36 -17.09 7.86 -8.91
N CYS A 37 -16.21 8.40 -9.77
CA CYS A 37 -15.50 9.64 -9.48
C CYS A 37 -16.49 10.79 -9.23
N LYS A 38 -17.50 10.97 -10.10
CA LYS A 38 -18.53 12.00 -9.94
C LYS A 38 -19.32 11.83 -8.64
N GLU A 39 -19.75 10.60 -8.33
CA GLU A 39 -20.48 10.28 -7.09
C GLU A 39 -19.67 10.61 -5.83
N MET A 40 -18.34 10.42 -5.88
CA MET A 40 -17.43 10.76 -4.79
C MET A 40 -17.02 12.24 -4.76
N GLY A 41 -17.51 13.06 -5.69
CA GLY A 41 -17.11 14.48 -5.83
C GLY A 41 -15.68 14.67 -6.31
N ILE A 42 -15.14 13.71 -7.06
CA ILE A 42 -13.78 13.70 -7.60
C ILE A 42 -13.82 13.96 -9.11
N GLU A 43 -13.00 14.90 -9.56
CA GLU A 43 -12.82 15.19 -10.98
C GLU A 43 -11.70 14.31 -11.57
N ALA A 44 -12.07 13.33 -12.41
CA ALA A 44 -11.09 12.52 -13.12
C ALA A 44 -10.26 13.37 -14.10
N GLY A 45 -8.99 13.04 -14.30
CA GLY A 45 -8.07 13.82 -15.14
C GLY A 45 -7.49 15.08 -14.48
N LYS A 46 -8.02 15.53 -13.34
CA LYS A 46 -7.46 16.64 -12.57
C LYS A 46 -6.12 16.26 -11.94
N LEU A 47 -5.19 17.23 -11.87
CA LEU A 47 -3.96 17.11 -11.10
C LEU A 47 -4.30 17.12 -9.60
N LEU A 48 -3.92 16.05 -8.90
CA LEU A 48 -4.01 15.91 -7.46
C LEU A 48 -2.63 16.19 -6.86
N ARG A 49 -2.53 17.20 -6.00
CA ARG A 49 -1.34 17.45 -5.17
C ARG A 49 -1.32 16.47 -3.98
N LEU A 50 -0.18 16.34 -3.32
CA LEU A 50 -0.05 15.51 -2.12
C LEU A 50 -1.11 15.86 -1.06
N ASP A 51 -1.40 17.14 -0.86
CA ASP A 51 -2.42 17.61 0.08
C ASP A 51 -3.84 17.18 -0.29
N ASP A 52 -4.13 16.96 -1.58
CA ASP A 52 -5.43 16.46 -2.02
C ASP A 52 -5.61 14.97 -1.65
N MET A 53 -4.50 14.21 -1.60
CA MET A 53 -4.49 12.76 -1.39
C MET A 53 -4.27 12.36 0.09
N ALA A 54 -3.43 13.09 0.82
CA ALA A 54 -3.14 12.87 2.22
C ALA A 54 -3.04 14.22 2.91
N ARG A 55 -4.12 14.66 3.56
CA ARG A 55 -4.34 16.08 3.95
C ARG A 55 -3.58 16.59 5.17
N ASN A 56 -3.01 15.72 5.98
CA ASN A 56 -2.28 16.12 7.19
C ASN A 56 -1.17 15.13 7.58
N ASP A 57 -0.32 15.55 8.51
CA ASP A 57 0.86 14.78 8.94
C ASP A 57 0.54 13.71 9.99
N ASN A 58 -0.71 13.63 10.46
CA ASN A 58 -1.16 12.61 11.39
C ASN A 58 -1.44 11.28 10.67
N VAL A 59 -0.40 10.77 10.01
CA VAL A 59 -0.42 9.54 9.22
C VAL A 59 0.58 8.53 9.78
N ILE A 60 0.19 7.27 9.76
CA ILE A 60 1.07 6.13 10.04
C ILE A 60 1.13 5.28 8.77
N PHE A 61 2.35 4.97 8.34
CA PHE A 61 2.60 4.07 7.24
C PHE A 61 3.33 2.83 7.77
N ALA A 62 2.87 1.64 7.39
CA ALA A 62 3.52 0.38 7.69
C ALA A 62 3.59 -0.48 6.41
N ALA A 63 4.74 -1.08 6.16
CA ALA A 63 4.93 -2.04 5.08
C ALA A 63 5.82 -3.19 5.56
N THR A 64 5.43 -4.42 5.26
CA THR A 64 6.19 -5.64 5.56
C THR A 64 6.55 -6.32 4.25
N GLY A 65 7.81 -6.70 4.08
CA GLY A 65 8.27 -7.38 2.87
C GLY A 65 7.72 -8.81 2.80
N ILE A 66 7.07 -9.16 1.69
CA ILE A 66 6.64 -10.55 1.42
C ILE A 66 7.80 -11.30 0.78
N THR A 67 8.27 -10.79 -0.37
CA THR A 67 9.51 -11.21 -1.03
C THR A 67 10.59 -10.13 -0.84
N LYS A 68 11.86 -10.50 -1.07
CA LYS A 68 12.96 -9.54 -1.02
C LYS A 68 12.76 -8.46 -2.09
N GLY A 69 12.81 -7.21 -1.67
CA GLY A 69 12.88 -6.05 -2.55
C GLY A 69 13.93 -5.06 -2.06
N ASP A 70 14.06 -3.93 -2.75
CA ASP A 70 15.10 -2.93 -2.44
C ASP A 70 14.93 -2.30 -1.06
N LEU A 71 13.67 -2.16 -0.60
CA LEU A 71 13.36 -1.49 0.65
C LEU A 71 13.26 -2.44 1.84
N LEU A 72 12.86 -3.70 1.65
CA LEU A 72 12.55 -4.61 2.75
C LEU A 72 13.01 -6.02 2.41
N GLU A 73 13.58 -6.68 3.41
CA GLU A 73 13.77 -8.13 3.34
C GLU A 73 12.42 -8.85 3.30
N GLY A 74 12.38 -9.94 2.53
CA GLY A 74 11.20 -10.81 2.44
C GLY A 74 11.02 -11.67 3.68
N ILE A 75 9.87 -12.34 3.73
CA ILE A 75 9.62 -13.37 4.74
C ILE A 75 10.58 -14.52 4.50
N SER A 76 11.29 -14.94 5.55
CA SER A 76 12.11 -16.16 5.52
C SER A 76 11.60 -17.15 6.56
N ARG A 77 11.67 -18.45 6.26
CA ARG A 77 11.29 -19.53 7.19
C ARG A 77 12.45 -20.50 7.35
N LYS A 78 12.76 -20.86 8.58
CA LYS A 78 13.71 -21.93 8.93
C LYS A 78 13.05 -22.84 9.97
N GLY A 79 12.58 -24.00 9.52
CA GLY A 79 11.80 -24.92 10.35
C GLY A 79 10.55 -24.25 10.90
N ASN A 80 10.44 -24.20 12.22
CA ASN A 80 9.31 -23.62 12.95
C ASN A 80 9.45 -22.11 13.25
N MET A 81 10.46 -21.45 12.70
CA MET A 81 10.67 -20.01 12.86
C MET A 81 10.48 -19.29 11.53
N ALA A 82 9.79 -18.15 11.54
CA ALA A 82 9.73 -17.21 10.44
C ALA A 82 10.29 -15.85 10.84
N THR A 83 10.88 -15.12 9.90
CA THR A 83 11.35 -13.75 10.11
C THR A 83 10.67 -12.78 9.15
N THR A 84 10.39 -11.57 9.62
CA THR A 84 9.83 -10.49 8.80
C THR A 84 10.57 -9.19 9.04
N GLU A 85 10.65 -8.33 8.03
CA GLU A 85 11.09 -6.95 8.18
C GLU A 85 9.94 -5.99 7.83
N THR A 86 9.65 -5.06 8.75
CA THR A 86 8.61 -4.05 8.61
C THR A 86 9.20 -2.65 8.70
N LEU A 87 8.86 -1.78 7.76
CA LEU A 87 9.12 -0.35 7.83
C LEU A 87 7.88 0.35 8.39
N LEU A 88 8.02 1.01 9.54
CA LEU A 88 6.98 1.78 10.20
C LEU A 88 7.39 3.26 10.26
N ILE A 89 6.56 4.14 9.70
CA ILE A 89 6.80 5.59 9.66
C ILE A 89 5.61 6.31 10.29
N ARG A 90 5.88 7.28 11.16
CA ARG A 90 4.86 8.20 11.68
C ARG A 90 5.16 9.61 11.21
N GLY A 91 4.23 10.23 10.48
CA GLY A 91 4.41 11.58 9.93
C GLY A 91 4.59 12.63 11.03
N LYS A 92 3.68 12.65 12.01
CA LYS A 92 3.71 13.62 13.11
C LYS A 92 5.01 13.63 13.91
N SER A 93 5.56 12.45 14.20
CA SER A 93 6.80 12.33 14.98
C SER A 93 8.06 12.22 14.12
N ARG A 94 7.92 12.23 12.78
CA ARG A 94 8.97 11.95 11.79
C ARG A 94 9.84 10.73 12.14
N THR A 95 9.26 9.76 12.84
CA THR A 95 10.00 8.58 13.30
C THR A 95 9.91 7.48 12.27
N ILE A 96 11.06 6.96 11.87
CA ILE A 96 11.20 5.81 10.97
C ILE A 96 11.74 4.65 11.78
N ARG A 97 11.06 3.50 11.73
CA ARG A 97 11.50 2.25 12.38
C ARG A 97 11.59 1.14 11.35
N ARG A 98 12.73 0.46 11.30
CA ARG A 98 12.82 -0.88 10.74
C ARG A 98 12.66 -1.88 11.88
N ILE A 99 11.65 -2.71 11.80
CA ILE A 99 11.30 -3.71 12.82
C ILE A 99 11.58 -5.08 12.22
N ARG A 100 12.58 -5.77 12.78
CA ARG A 100 12.87 -7.16 12.45
C ARG A 100 12.27 -8.04 13.52
N SER A 101 11.39 -8.94 13.11
CA SER A 101 10.66 -9.81 14.03
C SER A 101 10.96 -11.26 13.73
N THR A 102 11.05 -12.05 14.80
CA THR A 102 11.13 -13.51 14.74
C THR A 102 9.83 -14.08 15.31
N HIS A 103 9.21 -14.97 14.55
CA HIS A 103 7.93 -15.57 14.84
C HIS A 103 8.12 -17.08 15.03
N TYR A 104 7.76 -17.58 16.20
CA TYR A 104 7.63 -19.03 16.44
C TYR A 104 6.25 -19.47 15.97
N LEU A 105 6.18 -20.37 14.99
CA LEU A 105 4.94 -20.71 14.27
C LEU A 105 4.05 -21.65 15.09
N ASP A 106 4.63 -22.59 15.83
CA ASP A 106 3.98 -23.48 16.80
C ASP A 106 3.29 -22.77 17.98
N ARG A 107 3.67 -21.51 18.25
CA ARG A 107 3.07 -20.67 19.30
C ARG A 107 1.99 -19.74 18.78
N LYS A 108 1.67 -19.81 17.48
CA LYS A 108 0.57 -19.03 16.92
C LYS A 108 -0.77 -19.68 17.30
N ASP A 109 -1.84 -18.99 16.96
CA ASP A 109 -3.19 -19.50 17.19
C ASP A 109 -3.31 -20.93 16.60
N PRO A 110 -3.75 -21.93 17.38
CA PRO A 110 -3.93 -23.29 16.89
C PRO A 110 -4.76 -23.41 15.61
N ALA A 111 -5.71 -22.49 15.38
CA ALA A 111 -6.50 -22.45 14.15
C ALA A 111 -5.65 -22.18 12.89
N LEU A 112 -4.46 -21.61 13.05
CA LEU A 112 -3.54 -21.31 11.94
C LEU A 112 -2.54 -22.44 11.67
N HIS A 113 -2.39 -23.41 12.57
CA HIS A 113 -1.41 -24.48 12.45
C HIS A 113 -1.48 -25.27 11.13
N PRO A 114 -2.66 -25.62 10.57
CA PRO A 114 -2.74 -26.33 9.29
C PRO A 114 -2.11 -25.60 8.10
N PHE A 115 -1.93 -24.28 8.21
CA PHE A 115 -1.35 -23.44 7.16
C PHE A 115 0.12 -23.08 7.44
N LEU A 116 0.57 -23.23 8.69
CA LEU A 116 1.87 -22.74 9.17
C LEU A 116 2.86 -23.84 9.48
N LEU A 117 2.41 -25.01 9.95
CA LEU A 117 3.28 -26.11 10.38
C LEU A 117 3.51 -27.09 9.23
#